data_AF-A0A950CY80-F1
#
_entry.id   AF-A0A950CY80-F1
#
_cell.length_a   1.000
_cell.length_b   1.000
_cell.length_c   1.000
_cell.angle_alpha   90.00
_cell.angle_beta   90.00
_cell.angle_gamma   90.00
#
_symmetry.space_group_name_H-M   'P 1'
#
loop_
_entity.id
_entity.type
_entity.pdbx_description
1 polymer ?
#
loop_
_entity_poly.entity_id
_entity_poly.type
_entity_poly.pdbx_seq_one_letter_code
_entity_poly.pdbx_strand_id
1 'polypeptide(L)' 'MVELLSIAFDASYTHMYAPGTRRHIKAALKLGATPEEIMDVLKLCVVQGVQACNLAVPILNEELQRRNG' A
#
# COMPACT_ATOMS: atom_id res chain seq x y z
N MET A 1 -10.90 14.97 0.80
CA MET A 1 -11.21 13.52 0.79
C MET A 1 -10.84 12.83 -0.52
N VAL A 2 -11.30 13.30 -1.70
CA VAL A 2 -10.98 12.68 -3.01
C VAL A 2 -9.46 12.54 -3.23
N GLU A 3 -8.69 13.58 -2.96
CA GLU A 3 -7.23 13.54 -3.15
C GLU A 3 -6.52 12.48 -2.29
N LEU A 4 -6.98 12.25 -1.05
CA LEU A 4 -6.40 11.20 -0.19
C LEU A 4 -6.66 9.80 -0.76
N LEU A 5 -7.85 9.57 -1.31
CA LEU A 5 -8.17 8.31 -1.99
C LEU A 5 -7.33 8.13 -3.26
N SER A 6 -7.14 9.19 -4.04
CA SER A 6 -6.27 9.17 -5.22
C SER A 6 -4.81 8.91 -4.87
N ILE A 7 -4.30 9.47 -3.77
CA ILE A 7 -2.96 9.12 -3.24
C ILE A 7 -2.89 7.63 -2.93
N ALA A 8 -3.88 7.08 -2.22
CA ALA A 8 -3.91 5.66 -1.86
C ALA A 8 -3.89 4.75 -3.10
N PHE A 9 -4.70 5.09 -4.11
CA PHE A 9 -4.74 4.37 -5.37
C PHE A 9 -3.39 4.42 -6.10
N ASP A 10 -2.84 5.62 -6.28
CA ASP A 10 -1.59 5.80 -7.03
C ASP A 10 -0.37 5.21 -6.32
N ALA A 11 -0.34 5.29 -4.99
CA ALA A 11 0.75 4.77 -4.17
C ALA A 11 0.62 3.28 -3.85
N SER A 12 -0.50 2.62 -4.19
CA SER A 12 -0.67 1.18 -3.98
C SER A 12 0.46 0.39 -4.65
N TYR A 13 0.91 -0.71 -4.03
CA TYR A 13 2.01 -1.53 -4.56
C TYR A 13 1.67 -2.17 -5.92
N THR A 14 0.38 -2.29 -6.24
CA THR A 14 -0.13 -2.76 -7.53
C THR A 14 -0.10 -1.71 -8.63
N HIS A 15 0.11 -0.42 -8.30
CA HIS A 15 0.08 0.67 -9.28
C HIS A 15 1.37 1.50 -9.30
N MET A 16 1.88 1.91 -8.14
CA MET A 16 3.14 2.65 -7.94
C MET A 16 3.34 3.83 -8.92
N TYR A 17 2.28 4.60 -9.19
CA TYR A 17 2.31 5.70 -10.15
C TYR A 17 2.78 7.02 -9.52
N ALA A 18 4.09 7.17 -9.40
CA ALA A 18 4.73 8.31 -8.73
C ALA A 18 4.30 9.71 -9.25
N PRO A 19 4.08 9.96 -10.56
CA PRO A 19 3.61 11.27 -11.03
C PRO A 19 2.23 11.64 -10.47
N GLY A 20 1.30 10.67 -10.45
CA GLY A 20 -0.04 10.85 -9.91
C GLY A 20 -0.03 11.05 -8.39
N THR A 21 0.73 10.22 -7.65
CA THR A 21 0.93 10.40 -6.21
C THR A 21 1.40 11.82 -5.88
N ARG A 22 2.40 12.34 -6.61
CA ARG A 22 2.90 13.72 -6.40
C ARG A 22 1.85 14.78 -6.71
N ARG A 23 1.06 14.58 -7.77
CA ARG A 23 -0.03 15.50 -8.15
C ARG A 23 -1.09 15.57 -7.06
N HIS A 24 -1.54 14.42 -6.57
CA HIS A 24 -2.59 14.34 -5.56
C HIS A 24 -2.12 14.77 -4.18
N ILE A 25 -0.86 14.53 -3.80
CA ILE A 25 -0.26 15.10 -2.58
C ILE A 25 -0.30 16.64 -2.62
N LYS A 26 0.12 17.25 -3.74
CA LYS A 26 0.10 18.72 -3.89
C LYS A 26 -1.33 19.26 -3.81
N ALA A 27 -2.30 18.58 -4.40
CA ALA A 27 -3.70 18.98 -4.36
C ALA A 27 -4.31 18.82 -2.96
N ALA A 28 -4.02 17.71 -2.26
CA ALA A 28 -4.45 17.47 -0.88
C ALA A 28 -3.94 18.57 0.06
N LEU A 29 -2.66 18.93 -0.02
CA LEU A 29 -2.07 20.01 0.78
C LEU A 29 -2.75 21.36 0.50
N LYS A 30 -3.06 21.67 -0.78
CA LYS A 30 -3.80 22.89 -1.14
C LYS A 30 -5.23 22.93 -0.58
N LEU A 31 -5.84 21.77 -0.38
CA LEU A 31 -7.17 21.62 0.22
C LEU A 31 -7.13 21.57 1.76
N GLY A 32 -5.95 21.77 2.37
CA GLY A 32 -5.79 21.83 3.82
C GLY A 32 -5.49 20.50 4.50
N ALA A 33 -5.25 19.43 3.74
CA ALA A 33 -4.80 18.17 4.34
C ALA A 33 -3.40 18.34 4.96
N THR A 34 -3.14 17.67 6.08
CA THR A 34 -1.84 17.76 6.74
C THR A 34 -0.85 16.73 6.20
N PRO A 35 0.47 16.96 6.36
CA PRO A 35 1.48 15.94 6.08
C PRO A 35 1.25 14.64 6.84
N GLU A 36 0.72 14.70 8.06
CA GLU A 36 0.39 13.53 8.89
C GLU A 36 -0.74 12.70 8.26
N GLU A 37 -1.83 13.33 7.79
CA GLU A 37 -2.92 12.64 7.10
C GLU A 37 -2.42 11.95 5.82
N ILE A 38 -1.55 12.62 5.06
CA ILE A 38 -0.93 12.03 3.86
C ILE A 38 -0.05 10.84 4.24
N MET A 39 0.75 10.98 5.29
CA MET A 39 1.62 9.91 5.79
C MET A 39 0.80 8.71 6.27
N ASP A 40 -0.34 8.92 6.93
CA ASP A 40 -1.22 7.84 7.37
C ASP A 40 -1.81 7.08 6.19
N VAL A 41 -2.18 7.76 5.10
CA VAL A 41 -2.57 7.10 3.85
C VAL A 41 -1.43 6.25 3.27
N LEU A 42 -0.19 6.77 3.24
CA LEU A 42 0.96 6.04 2.72
C LEU A 42 1.29 4.80 3.55
N LYS A 43 1.15 4.86 4.88
CA LYS A 43 1.33 3.69 5.77
C LYS A 43 0.33 2.57 5.43
N LEU A 44 -0.92 2.91 5.10
CA LEU A 44 -1.93 1.92 4.71
C LEU A 44 -1.50 1.16 3.44
N CYS A 45 -0.88 1.84 2.47
CA CYS A 45 -0.38 1.20 1.25
C CYS A 45 0.74 0.19 1.53
N VAL A 46 1.55 0.40 2.57
CA VAL A 46 2.63 -0.52 2.96
C VAL A 46 2.10 -1.81 3.59
N VAL A 47 1.05 -1.71 4.41
CA VAL A 47 0.44 -2.87 5.10
C VAL A 47 -0.06 -3.93 4.09
N GLN A 48 -0.42 -3.53 2.87
CA GLN A 48 -0.84 -4.44 1.83
C GLN A 48 0.23 -5.49 1.46
N GLY A 49 1.52 -5.20 1.67
CA GLY A 49 2.60 -6.17 1.44
C GLY A 49 2.51 -7.42 2.31
N VAL A 50 1.85 -7.35 3.47
CA VAL A 50 1.64 -8.50 4.37
C VAL A 50 0.80 -9.60 3.70
N GLN A 51 -0.04 -9.24 2.73
CA GLN A 51 -0.87 -10.21 2.01
C GLN A 51 -0.02 -11.26 1.26
N ALA A 52 1.18 -10.88 0.82
CA ALA A 52 2.12 -11.83 0.20
C ALA A 52 2.58 -12.91 1.21
N CYS A 53 2.89 -12.51 2.45
CA CYS A 53 3.28 -13.44 3.50
C CYS A 53 2.12 -14.34 3.93
N ASN A 54 0.91 -13.80 4.02
CA ASN A 54 -0.29 -14.59 4.37
C ASN A 54 -0.54 -15.72 3.38
N LEU A 55 -0.19 -15.52 2.10
CA LEU A 55 -0.24 -16.56 1.08
C LEU A 55 0.98 -17.50 1.12
N ALA A 56 2.19 -16.94 1.23
CA ALA A 56 3.43 -17.71 1.12
C ALA A 56 3.71 -18.62 2.32
N VAL A 57 3.35 -18.21 3.54
CA VAL A 57 3.63 -18.98 4.77
C VAL A 57 2.89 -20.33 4.80
N PRO A 58 1.58 -20.41 4.51
CA PRO A 58 0.89 -21.69 4.38
C PRO A 58 1.47 -22.61 3.31
N ILE A 59 1.76 -22.06 2.12
CA ILE A 59 2.38 -22.82 1.01
C ILE A 59 3.71 -23.41 1.44
N LEU A 60 4.57 -22.60 2.08
CA LEU A 60 5.86 -23.07 2.58
C LEU A 60 5.69 -24.21 3.59
N ASN A 61 4.71 -24.11 4.50
CA ASN A 61 4.43 -25.18 5.46
C ASN A 61 3.98 -26.47 4.78
N GLU A 62 3.12 -26.39 3.75
CA GLU A 62 2.69 -27.56 2.97
C GLU A 62 3.88 -28.25 2.28
N GLU A 63 4.79 -27.50 1.66
CA GLU A 63 5.97 -28.08 1.00
C GLU A 63 6.94 -28.72 2.00
N LEU A 64 7.13 -28.12 3.18
CA LEU A 64 7.96 -28.69 4.25
C LEU A 64 7.38 -30.02 4.75
N GLN A 65 6.06 -30.12 4.88
CA GLN A 65 5.38 -31.36 5.25
C GLN A 65 5.53 -32.43 4.17
N ARG A 66 5.37 -32.09 2.89
CA ARG A 66 5.57 -33.02 1.77
C ARG A 66 7.02 -33.53 1.65
N ARG A 67 8.01 -32.72 2.02
CA ARG A 67 9.42 -33.13 1.99
C ARG A 67 9.79 -34.08 3.14
N ASN A 68 9.09 -34.00 4.27
CA ASN A 68 9.39 -34.78 5.47
C ASN A 68 8.62 -36.11 5.57
N GLY A 69 7.68 -36.37 4.66
CA GLY A 69 6.97 -37.66 4.53
C GLY A 69 7.45 -38.44 3.31
#